data_AF-A0A2G5T7S1-F1
#
_entry.id   AF-A0A2G5T7S1-F1
#
_cell.length_a   1.000
_cell.length_b   1.000
_cell.length_c   1.000
_cell.angle_alpha   90.00
_cell.angle_beta   90.00
_cell.angle_gamma   90.00
#
_symmetry.space_group_name_H-M   'P 1'
#
loop_
_entity.id
_entity.type
_entity.pdbx_description
1 polymer ?
#
loop_
_entity_poly.entity_id
_entity_poly.type
_entity_poly.pdbx_seq_one_letter_code
_entity_poly.pdbx_strand_id
1 'polypeptide(L)'
;MMFAVPSLPPTPGFAAPMGRAPRKRSAFAVPVGPAPKRRSPPNFSRPRILSPIAPAMFIRQISTTRAVLPPPDLLMTVSCVRSLQRKLTCLTVLVKHPNSEIHLPTIMKLIHLVHTLIANRSTVATESTIRKYQECLATMKDLEEICVRCVIQGENMEDVKESIKARQLQNSV
;
A
#
# COMPACT_ATOMS: atom_id res chain seq x y z
N MET A 1 14.08 -10.34 -70.76
CA MET A 1 13.75 -9.28 -69.78
C MET A 1 14.35 -9.67 -68.45
N MET A 2 15.42 -8.99 -68.05
CA MET A 2 16.19 -9.26 -66.83
C MET A 2 15.65 -8.38 -65.71
N PHE A 3 15.34 -8.96 -64.55
CA PHE A 3 15.08 -8.20 -63.32
C PHE A 3 16.18 -8.50 -62.31
N ALA A 4 16.93 -7.45 -61.96
CA ALA A 4 17.99 -7.46 -60.97
C ALA A 4 17.39 -7.48 -59.56
N VAL A 5 17.92 -8.37 -58.72
CA VAL A 5 17.61 -8.48 -57.29
C VAL A 5 18.41 -7.41 -56.53
N PRO A 6 17.80 -6.53 -55.72
CA PRO A 6 18.56 -5.61 -54.89
C PRO A 6 19.12 -6.32 -53.65
N SER A 7 20.45 -6.29 -53.54
CA SER A 7 21.25 -6.72 -52.39
C SER A 7 21.01 -5.82 -51.17
N LEU A 8 20.67 -6.42 -50.03
CA LEU A 8 20.59 -5.76 -48.72
C LEU A 8 21.98 -5.31 -48.22
N PRO A 9 22.11 -4.13 -47.59
CA PRO A 9 23.35 -3.73 -46.93
C PRO A 9 23.55 -4.46 -45.59
N PRO A 10 24.82 -4.72 -45.18
CA PRO A 10 25.13 -5.38 -43.93
C PRO A 10 24.80 -4.49 -42.72
N THR A 11 24.14 -5.07 -41.73
CA THR A 11 23.88 -4.45 -40.42
C THR A 11 25.17 -4.22 -39.65
N PRO A 12 25.47 -3.00 -39.17
CA PRO A 12 26.57 -2.78 -38.26
C PRO A 12 26.20 -3.23 -36.84
N GLY A 13 26.90 -4.26 -36.37
CA GLY A 13 27.49 -4.34 -35.03
C GLY A 13 26.58 -4.17 -33.82
N PHE A 14 26.13 -5.29 -33.26
CA PHE A 14 25.84 -5.41 -31.82
C PHE A 14 27.10 -5.03 -31.02
N ALA A 15 27.15 -3.81 -30.49
CA ALA A 15 28.13 -3.41 -29.50
C ALA A 15 27.62 -3.78 -28.10
N ALA A 16 28.11 -4.91 -27.57
CA ALA A 16 27.98 -5.24 -26.16
C ALA A 16 28.93 -4.34 -25.34
N PRO A 17 28.48 -3.72 -24.23
CA PRO A 17 29.42 -3.08 -23.32
C PRO A 17 30.18 -4.15 -22.52
N MET A 18 31.40 -4.43 -22.96
CA MET A 18 32.47 -4.95 -22.11
C MET A 18 32.80 -3.91 -21.03
N GLY A 19 32.87 -4.35 -19.77
CA GLY A 19 33.44 -3.50 -18.72
C GLY A 19 33.11 -3.96 -17.31
N ARG A 20 33.71 -5.07 -16.87
CA ARG A 20 33.86 -5.35 -15.44
C ARG A 20 34.84 -4.35 -14.82
N ALA A 21 34.50 -3.83 -13.64
CA ALA A 21 35.46 -3.60 -12.56
C ALA A 21 34.75 -3.70 -11.20
N PRO A 22 35.12 -4.66 -10.32
CA PRO A 22 34.74 -4.66 -8.91
C PRO A 22 35.80 -3.96 -8.04
N ARG A 23 35.40 -3.55 -6.83
CA ARG A 23 36.17 -2.92 -5.72
C ARG A 23 36.05 -1.39 -5.74
N LYS A 24 35.60 -0.75 -4.65
CA LYS A 24 36.21 -0.82 -3.31
C LYS A 24 35.19 -1.03 -2.19
N ARG A 25 35.47 -2.03 -1.35
CA ARG A 25 35.00 -2.08 0.04
C ARG A 25 35.57 -0.86 0.76
N SER A 26 34.71 0.06 1.16
CA SER A 26 35.02 1.04 2.19
C SER A 26 34.68 0.41 3.53
N ALA A 27 35.70 -0.16 4.16
CA ALA A 27 35.68 -0.46 5.58
C ALA A 27 35.95 0.87 6.32
N PHE A 28 34.93 1.40 6.97
CA PHE A 28 35.10 2.29 8.12
C PHE A 28 34.27 1.66 9.24
N ALA A 29 34.92 0.85 10.06
CA ALA A 29 35.57 1.30 11.28
C ALA A 29 34.49 1.78 12.28
N VAL A 30 34.05 0.83 13.08
CA VAL A 30 33.35 1.03 14.34
C VAL A 30 34.21 1.94 15.22
N PRO A 31 33.74 3.11 15.65
CA PRO A 31 34.30 3.75 16.82
C PRO A 31 33.67 3.07 18.04
N VAL A 32 34.40 2.13 18.62
CA VAL A 32 34.18 1.68 20.00
C VAL A 32 34.59 2.84 20.89
N GLY A 33 33.61 3.63 21.33
CA GLY A 33 33.75 4.73 22.30
C GLY A 33 32.81 4.52 23.48
N PRO A 34 33.19 4.97 24.69
CA PRO A 34 32.92 4.26 25.94
C PRO A 34 31.49 4.45 26.46
N ALA A 35 30.99 3.40 27.11
CA ALA A 35 29.74 3.36 27.83
C ALA A 35 29.63 4.49 28.88
N PRO A 36 28.53 5.28 28.89
CA PRO A 36 28.28 6.20 29.99
C PRO A 36 27.77 5.43 31.23
N LYS A 37 28.63 5.44 32.25
CA LYS A 37 28.41 5.19 33.69
C LYS A 37 26.95 4.92 34.11
N ARG A 38 26.71 3.67 34.51
CA ARG A 38 25.60 3.29 35.42
C ARG A 38 25.64 4.19 36.66
N ARG A 39 24.68 5.10 36.80
CA ARG A 39 24.32 5.66 38.11
C ARG A 39 23.42 4.66 38.81
N SER A 40 23.96 3.99 39.82
CA SER A 40 23.19 3.30 40.84
C SER A 40 22.29 4.30 41.57
N PRO A 41 20.98 4.03 41.76
CA PRO A 41 20.19 4.82 42.68
C PRO A 41 20.65 4.56 44.13
N PRO A 42 20.66 5.58 44.99
CA PRO A 42 21.11 5.46 46.36
C PRO A 42 20.15 4.61 47.21
N ASN A 43 20.74 3.82 48.11
CA ASN A 43 20.10 3.18 49.25
C ASN A 43 19.13 4.14 49.94
N PHE A 44 17.83 3.86 49.84
CA PHE A 44 16.85 4.36 50.80
C PHE A 44 16.39 3.19 51.64
N SER A 45 17.01 3.08 52.81
CA SER A 45 16.57 2.30 53.96
C SER A 45 15.10 2.65 54.24
N ARG A 46 14.18 1.72 53.96
CA ARG A 46 12.81 1.81 54.49
C ARG A 46 12.77 1.14 55.86
N PRO A 47 12.33 1.83 56.92
CA PRO A 47 12.10 1.20 58.21
C PRO A 47 10.92 0.22 58.11
N ARG A 48 11.10 -0.96 58.69
CA ARG A 48 10.00 -1.89 58.97
C ARG A 48 9.04 -1.20 59.94
N ILE A 49 7.81 -0.97 59.50
CA ILE A 49 6.69 -0.69 60.40
C ILE A 49 5.71 -1.85 60.25
N LEU A 50 5.74 -2.72 61.26
CA LEU A 50 4.66 -3.63 61.61
C LEU A 50 3.51 -2.81 62.18
N SER A 51 2.32 -2.92 61.62
CA SER A 51 1.02 -2.73 62.30
C SER A 51 -0.14 -2.97 61.31
N PRO A 52 -1.39 -3.12 61.78
CA PRO A 52 -1.94 -4.33 62.35
C PRO A 52 -3.13 -4.85 61.54
N ILE A 53 -3.54 -6.07 61.86
CA ILE A 53 -4.69 -6.83 61.35
C ILE A 53 -5.90 -5.92 61.04
N ALA A 54 -6.19 -5.72 59.76
CA ALA A 54 -7.52 -5.29 59.31
C ALA A 54 -8.38 -6.54 59.08
N PRO A 55 -9.64 -6.59 59.56
CA PRO A 55 -10.52 -7.72 59.34
C PRO A 55 -10.77 -7.86 57.83
N ALA A 56 -10.44 -9.03 57.29
CA ALA A 56 -10.67 -9.40 55.91
C ALA A 56 -12.17 -9.35 55.61
N MET A 57 -12.64 -8.22 55.10
CA MET A 57 -13.90 -8.19 54.37
C MET A 57 -13.66 -8.99 53.09
N PHE A 58 -14.14 -10.22 53.06
CA PHE A 58 -14.29 -11.00 51.85
C PHE A 58 -15.27 -10.25 50.93
N ILE A 59 -14.73 -9.33 50.14
CA ILE A 59 -15.39 -8.91 48.91
C ILE A 59 -15.42 -10.18 48.07
N ARG A 60 -16.60 -10.80 47.95
CA ARG A 60 -16.86 -11.81 46.92
C ARG A 60 -16.35 -11.19 45.63
N GLN A 61 -15.24 -11.71 45.12
CA GLN A 61 -14.80 -11.40 43.77
C GLN A 61 -15.92 -11.89 42.87
N ILE A 62 -16.80 -10.97 42.48
CA ILE A 62 -17.67 -11.19 41.34
C ILE A 62 -16.66 -11.31 40.22
N SER A 63 -16.31 -12.55 39.87
CA SER A 63 -15.60 -12.86 38.66
C SER A 63 -16.52 -12.41 37.55
N THR A 64 -16.42 -11.13 37.18
CA THR A 64 -17.01 -10.59 35.98
C THR A 64 -16.32 -11.34 34.87
N THR A 65 -16.91 -12.47 34.48
CA THR A 65 -16.71 -13.07 33.17
C THR A 65 -17.02 -11.95 32.20
N ARG A 66 -15.97 -11.20 31.81
CA ARG A 66 -16.04 -10.25 30.72
C ARG A 66 -16.58 -11.07 29.57
N ALA A 67 -17.84 -10.84 29.21
CA ALA A 67 -18.38 -11.35 27.98
C ALA A 67 -17.40 -10.90 26.90
N VAL A 68 -16.63 -11.85 26.37
CA VAL A 68 -15.72 -11.61 25.27
C VAL A 68 -16.63 -11.42 24.08
N LEU A 69 -17.12 -10.18 23.91
CA LEU A 69 -17.79 -9.78 22.70
C LEU A 69 -16.83 -10.09 21.55
N PRO A 70 -17.28 -10.81 20.50
CA PRO A 70 -16.44 -11.06 19.35
C PRO A 70 -15.97 -9.71 18.78
N PRO A 71 -14.72 -9.62 18.31
CA PRO A 71 -14.21 -8.39 17.73
C PRO A 71 -15.12 -7.98 16.56
N PRO A 72 -15.40 -6.68 16.39
CA PRO A 72 -16.28 -6.22 15.31
C PRO A 72 -15.71 -6.62 13.95
N ASP A 73 -16.56 -7.18 13.09
CA ASP A 73 -16.19 -7.48 11.71
C ASP A 73 -15.86 -6.18 10.98
N LEU A 74 -14.58 -6.03 10.63
CA LEU A 74 -14.08 -4.88 9.90
C LEU A 74 -14.40 -5.03 8.42
N LEU A 75 -14.69 -3.90 7.76
CA LEU A 75 -14.98 -3.84 6.34
C LEU A 75 -13.83 -4.35 5.45
N MET A 76 -12.59 -4.22 5.92
CA MET A 76 -11.39 -4.58 5.19
C MET A 76 -10.48 -5.52 5.97
N THR A 77 -10.03 -6.58 5.32
CA THR A 77 -8.96 -7.43 5.86
C THR A 77 -7.59 -6.73 5.72
N VAL A 78 -6.65 -7.11 6.58
CA VAL A 78 -5.25 -6.62 6.51
C VAL A 78 -4.63 -6.91 5.14
N SER A 79 -5.00 -8.04 4.51
CA SER A 79 -4.52 -8.39 3.17
C SER A 79 -4.99 -7.40 2.10
N CYS A 80 -6.25 -6.96 2.18
CA CYS A 80 -6.81 -5.98 1.26
C CYS A 80 -6.09 -4.62 1.38
N VAL A 81 -5.82 -4.18 2.61
CA VAL A 81 -5.07 -2.94 2.86
C VAL A 81 -3.66 -2.99 2.25
N ARG A 82 -2.94 -4.11 2.40
CA ARG A 82 -1.61 -4.28 1.77
C ARG A 82 -1.69 -4.23 0.25
N SER A 83 -2.72 -4.84 -0.34
CA SER A 83 -2.93 -4.79 -1.80
C SER A 83 -3.19 -3.36 -2.29
N LEU A 84 -4.00 -2.58 -1.58
CA LEU A 84 -4.21 -1.17 -1.90
C LEU A 84 -2.93 -0.34 -1.76
N GLN A 85 -2.11 -0.60 -0.74
CA GLN A 85 -0.82 0.07 -0.59
C GLN A 85 0.14 -0.22 -1.75
N ARG A 86 0.21 -1.48 -2.20
CA ARG A 86 1.01 -1.85 -3.38
C ARG A 86 0.52 -1.15 -4.64
N LYS A 87 -0.81 -1.09 -4.83
CA LYS A 87 -1.42 -0.34 -5.94
C LYS A 87 -1.01 1.14 -5.88
N LEU A 88 -1.01 1.75 -4.71
CA LEU A 88 -0.57 3.13 -4.54
C LEU A 88 0.88 3.32 -5.00
N THR A 89 1.78 2.40 -4.65
CA THR A 89 3.16 2.41 -5.13
C THR A 89 3.23 2.33 -6.66
N CYS A 90 2.44 1.45 -7.29
CA CYS A 90 2.38 1.37 -8.76
C CYS A 90 1.85 2.68 -9.38
N LEU A 91 0.83 3.29 -8.80
CA LEU A 91 0.28 4.57 -9.28
C LEU A 91 1.30 5.71 -9.17
N THR A 92 2.12 5.75 -8.12
CA THR A 92 3.18 6.76 -8.02
C THR A 92 4.25 6.61 -9.10
N VAL A 93 4.49 5.40 -9.61
CA VAL A 93 5.36 5.17 -10.77
C VAL A 93 4.65 5.62 -12.05
N LEU A 94 3.35 5.36 -12.18
CA LEU A 94 2.54 5.79 -13.32
C LEU A 94 2.55 7.32 -13.51
N VAL A 95 2.57 8.09 -12.41
CA VAL A 95 2.68 9.57 -12.44
C VAL A 95 3.99 10.06 -13.06
N LYS A 96 5.03 9.22 -13.12
CA LYS A 96 6.30 9.56 -13.77
C LYS A 96 6.34 9.18 -15.25
N HIS A 97 5.26 8.59 -15.78
CA HIS A 97 5.18 8.18 -17.17
C HIS A 97 5.04 9.40 -18.09
N PRO A 98 5.67 9.45 -19.28
CA PRO A 98 5.57 10.60 -20.19
C PRO A 98 4.13 10.93 -20.59
N ASN A 99 3.30 9.90 -20.82
CA ASN A 99 1.89 10.09 -21.18
C ASN A 99 0.99 10.44 -19.98
N SER A 100 1.54 10.53 -18.77
CA SER A 100 0.75 10.78 -17.56
C SER A 100 0.27 12.22 -17.46
N GLU A 101 0.95 13.19 -18.07
CA GLU A 101 0.60 14.61 -17.97
C GLU A 101 -0.81 14.90 -18.51
N ILE A 102 -1.17 14.27 -19.63
CA ILE A 102 -2.47 14.41 -20.29
C ILE A 102 -3.61 13.83 -19.41
N HIS A 103 -3.30 12.80 -18.62
CA HIS A 103 -4.28 12.06 -17.81
C HIS A 103 -4.08 12.25 -16.29
N LEU A 104 -3.25 13.20 -15.88
CA LEU A 104 -2.88 13.44 -14.49
C LEU A 104 -4.09 13.62 -13.56
N PRO A 105 -5.17 14.35 -13.94
CA PRO A 105 -6.36 14.48 -13.09
C PRO A 105 -7.02 13.13 -12.77
N THR A 106 -7.00 12.19 -13.71
CA THR A 106 -7.60 10.85 -13.55
C THR A 106 -6.76 10.00 -12.62
N ILE A 107 -5.43 10.03 -12.80
CA ILE A 107 -4.48 9.31 -11.95
C ILE A 107 -4.56 9.83 -10.50
N MET A 108 -4.64 11.15 -10.31
CA MET A 108 -4.80 11.77 -9.00
C MET A 108 -6.13 11.40 -8.32
N LYS A 109 -7.23 11.35 -9.08
CA LYS A 109 -8.52 10.88 -8.58
C LYS A 109 -8.44 9.44 -8.09
N LEU A 110 -7.79 8.56 -8.83
CA LEU A 110 -7.59 7.16 -8.44
C LEU A 110 -6.73 7.05 -7.17
N ILE A 111 -5.63 7.80 -7.09
CA ILE A 111 -4.76 7.85 -5.88
C ILE A 111 -5.56 8.32 -4.66
N HIS A 112 -6.34 9.40 -4.80
CA HIS A 112 -7.18 9.91 -3.72
C HIS A 112 -8.20 8.86 -3.25
N LEU A 113 -8.86 8.17 -4.19
CA LEU A 113 -9.83 7.12 -3.88
C LEU A 113 -9.16 5.97 -3.11
N VAL A 114 -7.99 5.50 -3.53
CA VAL A 114 -7.23 4.46 -2.83
C VAL A 114 -6.83 4.90 -1.42
N HIS A 115 -6.37 6.14 -1.24
CA HIS A 115 -6.07 6.68 0.09
C HIS A 115 -7.31 6.71 1.00
N THR A 116 -8.46 7.14 0.47
CA THR A 116 -9.72 7.17 1.21
C THR A 116 -10.16 5.77 1.64
N LEU A 117 -10.02 4.76 0.77
CA LEU A 117 -10.30 3.36 1.14
C LEU A 117 -9.38 2.86 2.25
N ILE A 118 -8.09 3.18 2.19
CA ILE A 118 -7.12 2.81 3.23
C ILE A 118 -7.43 3.52 4.56
N ALA A 119 -7.84 4.79 4.51
CA ALA A 119 -8.23 5.55 5.71
C ALA A 119 -9.45 4.92 6.40
N ASN A 120 -10.38 4.37 5.61
CA ASN A 120 -11.60 3.69 6.09
C ASN A 120 -11.38 2.23 6.50
N ARG A 121 -10.13 1.79 6.72
CA ARG A 121 -9.82 0.39 7.10
C ARG A 121 -10.43 -0.08 8.42
N SER A 122 -10.73 0.84 9.33
CA SER A 122 -11.27 0.56 10.67
C SER A 122 -12.79 0.72 10.74
N THR A 123 -13.47 0.92 9.61
CA THR A 123 -14.93 1.04 9.56
C THR A 123 -15.58 -0.32 9.80
N VAL A 124 -16.61 -0.34 10.63
CA VAL A 124 -17.39 -1.55 10.93
C VAL A 124 -18.23 -1.94 9.71
N ALA A 125 -18.27 -3.23 9.39
CA ALA A 125 -19.04 -3.77 8.28
C ALA A 125 -20.55 -3.69 8.60
N THR A 126 -21.19 -2.65 8.07
CA THR A 126 -22.65 -2.51 8.01
C THR A 126 -23.11 -2.64 6.56
N GLU A 127 -24.35 -3.08 6.32
CA GLU A 127 -24.88 -3.22 4.95
C GLU A 127 -24.72 -1.95 4.10
N SER A 128 -24.97 -0.79 4.71
CA SER A 128 -24.83 0.51 4.05
C SER A 128 -23.38 0.83 3.68
N THR A 129 -22.43 0.53 4.56
CA THR A 129 -20.99 0.69 4.28
C THR A 129 -20.49 -0.30 3.23
N ILE A 130 -21.01 -1.53 3.22
CA ILE A 130 -20.64 -2.56 2.26
C ILE A 130 -21.08 -2.13 0.85
N ARG A 131 -22.32 -1.65 0.67
CA ARG A 131 -22.81 -1.16 -0.63
C ARG A 131 -21.97 0.00 -1.15
N LYS A 132 -21.73 1.02 -0.31
CA LYS A 132 -20.85 2.16 -0.67
C LYS A 132 -19.44 1.70 -1.05
N TYR A 133 -18.90 0.73 -0.31
CA TYR A 133 -17.58 0.19 -0.59
C TYR A 133 -17.54 -0.57 -1.93
N GLN A 134 -18.58 -1.33 -2.26
CA GLN A 134 -18.71 -2.00 -3.55
C GLN A 134 -18.78 -1.00 -4.71
N GLU A 135 -19.54 0.09 -4.56
CA GLU A 135 -19.59 1.20 -5.54
C GLU A 135 -18.22 1.86 -5.71
N CYS A 136 -17.51 2.13 -4.61
CA CYS A 136 -16.14 2.64 -4.66
C CYS A 136 -15.16 1.67 -5.33
N LEU A 137 -15.31 0.36 -5.13
CA LEU A 137 -14.47 -0.64 -5.79
C LEU A 137 -14.77 -0.74 -7.29
N ALA A 138 -16.03 -0.62 -7.70
CA ALA A 138 -16.41 -0.60 -9.11
C ALA A 138 -15.80 0.62 -9.82
N THR A 139 -16.01 1.81 -9.26
CA THR A 139 -15.43 3.05 -9.80
C THR A 139 -13.90 3.02 -9.81
N MET A 140 -13.26 2.42 -8.80
CA MET A 140 -11.81 2.22 -8.78
C MET A 140 -11.34 1.35 -9.95
N LYS A 141 -12.05 0.25 -10.27
CA LYS A 141 -11.71 -0.63 -11.40
C LYS A 141 -11.84 0.10 -12.74
N ASP A 142 -12.89 0.89 -12.92
CA ASP A 142 -13.09 1.66 -14.16
C ASP A 142 -11.96 2.69 -14.33
N LEU A 143 -11.59 3.40 -13.26
CA LEU A 143 -10.47 4.34 -13.29
C LEU A 143 -9.12 3.66 -13.52
N GLU A 144 -8.91 2.46 -12.98
CA GLU A 144 -7.71 1.64 -13.25
C GLU A 144 -7.62 1.26 -14.72
N GLU A 145 -8.73 0.80 -15.32
CA GLU A 145 -8.78 0.46 -16.75
C GLU A 145 -8.48 1.69 -17.62
N ILE A 146 -9.07 2.85 -17.30
CA ILE A 146 -8.79 4.11 -18.00
C ILE A 146 -7.31 4.47 -17.88
N CYS A 147 -6.73 4.39 -16.68
CA CYS A 147 -5.32 4.72 -16.49
C CYS A 147 -4.40 3.80 -17.29
N VAL A 148 -4.68 2.49 -17.32
CA VAL A 148 -3.86 1.54 -18.08
C VAL A 148 -3.98 1.81 -19.59
N ARG A 149 -5.20 1.89 -20.12
CA ARG A 149 -5.42 2.04 -21.57
C ARG A 149 -4.96 3.41 -22.09
N CYS A 150 -5.24 4.48 -21.35
CA CYS A 150 -4.84 5.82 -21.80
C CYS A 150 -3.34 6.08 -21.57
N VAL A 151 -2.80 5.72 -20.39
CA VAL A 151 -1.41 6.10 -20.05
C VAL A 151 -0.39 5.11 -20.61
N ILE A 152 -0.65 3.80 -20.49
CA ILE A 152 0.29 2.75 -20.89
C ILE A 152 0.11 2.43 -22.38
N GLN A 153 -1.13 2.25 -22.84
CA GLN A 153 -1.40 1.86 -24.24
C GLN A 153 -1.55 3.06 -25.18
N GLY A 154 -1.79 4.27 -24.65
CA GLY A 154 -1.90 5.49 -25.45
C GLY A 154 -3.24 5.63 -26.18
N GLU A 155 -4.29 4.95 -25.72
CA GLU A 155 -5.63 5.05 -26.31
C GLU A 155 -6.33 6.38 -25.95
N ASN A 156 -7.27 6.81 -26.80
CA ASN A 156 -8.07 8.01 -26.53
C ASN A 156 -9.01 7.80 -25.33
N MET A 157 -9.07 8.81 -24.46
CA MET A 157 -9.87 8.73 -23.23
C MET A 157 -11.38 8.59 -23.50
N GLU A 158 -11.89 9.17 -24.59
CA GLU A 158 -13.32 9.12 -24.91
C GLU A 158 -13.75 7.74 -25.36
N ASP A 159 -12.99 7.12 -26.27
CA ASP A 159 -13.21 5.75 -26.76
C ASP A 159 -13.19 4.75 -25.59
N VAL A 160 -12.23 4.90 -24.66
CA VAL A 160 -12.14 4.05 -23.47
C VAL A 160 -13.37 4.23 -22.58
N LYS A 161 -13.81 5.47 -22.31
CA LYS A 161 -15.01 5.74 -21.50
C LYS A 161 -16.27 5.16 -22.14
N GLU A 162 -16.41 5.28 -23.46
CA GLU A 162 -17.54 4.74 -24.19
C GLU A 162 -17.56 3.21 -24.13
N SER A 163 -16.39 2.57 -24.28
CA SER A 163 -16.28 1.10 -24.14
C SER A 163 -16.65 0.61 -22.74
N ILE A 164 -16.27 1.34 -21.69
CA ILE A 164 -16.63 1.02 -20.30
C ILE A 164 -18.15 1.18 -20.10
N LYS A 165 -18.75 2.26 -20.60
CA LYS A 165 -20.20 2.47 -20.54
C LYS A 165 -20.98 1.38 -21.28
N ALA A 166 -20.52 1.01 -22.47
CA ALA A 166 -21.14 -0.06 -23.25
C ALA A 166 -21.13 -1.40 -22.49
N ARG A 167 -20.03 -1.74 -21.81
CA ARG A 167 -19.94 -2.93 -20.97
C ARG A 167 -20.87 -2.86 -19.75
N GLN A 168 -21.00 -1.69 -19.11
CA GLN A 168 -21.91 -1.52 -17.97
C GLN A 168 -23.37 -1.72 -18.38
N LEU A 169 -23.77 -1.25 -19.57
CA LEU A 169 -25.11 -1.47 -20.11
C LEU A 169 -25.38 -2.95 -20.37
N GLN A 170 -24.40 -3.69 -20.91
CA GLN A 170 -24.53 -5.14 -21.14
C GLN A 170 -24.65 -5.96 -19.85
N ASN A 171 -24.01 -5.52 -18.76
CA ASN A 171 -24.07 -6.20 -17.47
C ASN A 171 -25.32 -5.83 -16.63
N SER A 172 -26.16 -4.92 -17.14
CA SER A 172 -27.39 -4.46 -16.46
C SER A 172 -28.68 -5.08 -16.99
N VAL A 173 -28.57 -5.93 -18.03
CA VAL A 173 -29.64 -6.74 -18.62
C VAL A 173 -29.54 -8.17 -18.11
#